data_AF-A0A6V3SI78-F1
#
_entry.id   AF-A0A6V3SI78-F1
#
_cell.length_a   1.000
_cell.length_b   1.000
_cell.length_c   1.000
_cell.angle_alpha   90.00
_cell.angle_beta   90.00
_cell.angle_gamma   90.00
#
_symmetry.space_group_name_H-M   'P 1'
#
loop_
_entity.id
_entity.type
_entity.pdbx_description
1 polymer ?
#
loop_
_entity_poly.entity_id
_entity_poly.type
_entity_poly.pdbx_seq_one_letter_code
_entity_poly.pdbx_strand_id
1 'polypeptide(L)'
;MDEEPTVENPSLRMLGFMATVFGGHFICYGLIRCSKLTTARNPGFTAHQICFFFSMAYCAVIGCWLWANRAHDLKDRVYGHLRPANLLCEFNCAFQIYDLIVSLLVPTLRHFDRIAHHTVAGILAYWSYKYHLLLYYSIFFFGVSEVSSIFLTFVEFFKEFPSLRDQDLNPFLSQVNEHSRTMFAVLFIAIRVVYWPYVSMQFWFDSLGALTNGGAHPVEITCVLLANIGLTLLQFHWGTIILRQIHKKLCVDRRLPVDQKEGYASIDGTGFPMHSTHKEDTPLMHKMDP
;
A
#
# COMPACT_ATOMS: atom_id res chain seq x y z
N MET A 1 0.74 -45.22 -5.50
CA MET A 1 0.46 -44.58 -4.20
C MET A 1 1.40 -43.41 -4.14
N ASP A 2 1.01 -42.32 -4.79
CA ASP A 2 1.83 -41.12 -4.81
C ASP A 2 1.75 -40.53 -3.41
N GLU A 3 2.87 -40.52 -2.71
CA GLU A 3 2.97 -39.86 -1.41
C GLU A 3 2.54 -38.40 -1.60
N GLU A 4 1.41 -38.02 -0.99
CA GLU A 4 1.05 -36.62 -0.89
C GLU A 4 2.27 -35.90 -0.30
N PRO A 5 2.86 -34.92 -1.01
CA PRO A 5 4.03 -34.22 -0.52
C PRO A 5 3.69 -33.67 0.85
N THR A 6 4.51 -34.04 1.85
CA THR A 6 4.33 -33.72 3.26
C THR A 6 3.78 -32.30 3.39
N VAL A 7 2.53 -32.20 3.84
CA VAL A 7 1.84 -30.92 3.97
C VAL A 7 2.64 -30.09 4.96
N GLU A 8 3.48 -29.19 4.44
CA GLU A 8 4.30 -28.30 5.25
C GLU A 8 3.41 -27.64 6.30
N ASN A 9 3.89 -27.59 7.54
CA ASN A 9 3.14 -27.00 8.65
C ASN A 9 2.90 -25.50 8.35
N PRO A 10 1.63 -25.03 8.27
CA PRO A 10 1.31 -23.64 7.96
C PRO A 10 2.01 -22.63 8.89
N SER A 11 2.20 -22.98 10.16
CA SER A 11 2.91 -22.13 11.12
C SER A 11 4.40 -21.98 10.78
N LEU A 12 5.05 -23.03 10.28
CA LEU A 12 6.45 -22.96 9.83
C LEU A 12 6.59 -22.10 8.58
N ARG A 13 5.64 -22.21 7.63
CA ARG A 13 5.62 -21.33 6.44
C ARG A 13 5.44 -19.87 6.80
N MET A 14 4.47 -19.56 7.67
CA MET A 14 4.26 -18.20 8.15
C MET A 14 5.50 -17.63 8.85
N LEU A 15 6.16 -18.43 9.70
CA LEU A 15 7.41 -18.03 10.35
C LEU A 15 8.51 -17.78 9.31
N GLY A 16 8.61 -18.63 8.28
CA GLY A 16 9.54 -18.46 7.15
C GLY A 16 9.28 -17.16 6.38
N PHE A 17 8.02 -16.84 6.07
CA PHE A 17 7.65 -15.57 5.45
C PHE A 17 8.03 -14.37 6.32
N MET A 18 7.66 -14.39 7.61
CA MET A 18 8.04 -13.33 8.55
C MET A 18 9.56 -13.14 8.60
N ALA A 19 10.32 -14.24 8.78
CA ALA A 19 11.78 -14.20 8.84
C ALA A 19 12.39 -13.62 7.55
N THR A 20 11.83 -13.98 6.39
CA THR A 20 12.26 -13.45 5.09
C THR A 20 12.07 -11.94 5.01
N VAL A 21 10.89 -11.44 5.38
CA VAL A 21 10.59 -10.00 5.29
C VAL A 21 11.39 -9.20 6.33
N PHE A 22 11.52 -9.69 7.57
CA PHE A 22 12.37 -9.07 8.58
C PHE A 22 13.86 -9.07 8.18
N GLY A 23 14.37 -10.21 7.71
CA GLY A 23 15.75 -10.30 7.22
C GLY A 23 16.00 -9.33 6.07
N GLY A 24 15.08 -9.28 5.10
CA GLY A 24 15.11 -8.30 4.02
C GLY A 24 15.14 -6.86 4.50
N HIS A 25 14.33 -6.52 5.52
CA HIS A 25 14.32 -5.18 6.11
C HIS A 25 15.69 -4.84 6.72
N PHE A 26 16.25 -5.72 7.56
CA PHE A 26 17.54 -5.46 8.21
C PHE A 26 18.68 -5.31 7.20
N ILE A 27 18.69 -6.13 6.15
CA ILE A 27 19.65 -6.02 5.05
C ILE A 27 19.49 -4.67 4.34
N CYS A 28 18.27 -4.31 3.93
CA CYS A 28 18.00 -3.04 3.26
C CYS A 28 18.39 -1.84 4.13
N TYR A 29 18.03 -1.88 5.41
CA TYR A 29 18.39 -0.84 6.38
C TYR A 29 19.90 -0.68 6.51
N GLY A 30 20.64 -1.79 6.64
CA GLY A 30 22.10 -1.80 6.69
C GLY A 30 22.72 -1.20 5.43
N LEU A 31 22.25 -1.62 4.24
CA LEU A 31 22.73 -1.11 2.95
C LEU A 31 22.48 0.40 2.80
N ILE A 32 21.27 0.87 3.16
CA ILE A 32 20.93 2.30 3.08
C ILE A 32 21.78 3.13 4.05
N ARG A 33 21.99 2.65 5.28
CA ARG A 33 22.82 3.34 6.29
C ARG A 33 24.29 3.39 5.91
N CYS A 34 24.79 2.37 5.21
CA CYS A 34 26.18 2.30 4.76
C CYS A 34 26.42 2.98 3.40
N SER A 35 25.36 3.30 2.65
CA SER A 35 25.48 3.94 1.34
C SER A 35 26.02 5.36 1.47
N LYS A 36 27.12 5.64 0.77
CA LYS A 36 27.67 6.99 0.59
C LYS A 36 27.06 7.74 -0.60
N LEU A 37 26.30 7.04 -1.44
CA LEU A 37 25.82 7.55 -2.73
C LEU A 37 24.51 8.32 -2.60
N THR A 38 23.65 7.95 -1.66
CA THR A 38 22.34 8.59 -1.46
C THR A 38 21.91 8.51 0.00
N THR A 39 21.82 9.65 0.68
CA THR A 39 21.36 9.70 2.08
C THR A 39 19.83 9.78 2.10
N ALA A 40 19.18 8.64 2.33
CA ALA A 40 17.74 8.61 2.60
C ALA A 40 17.43 9.47 3.83
N ARG A 41 16.34 10.25 3.80
CA ARG A 41 15.90 11.03 4.97
C ARG A 41 15.58 10.12 6.16
N ASN A 42 14.85 9.04 5.92
CA ASN A 42 14.49 8.04 6.92
C ASN A 42 14.88 6.62 6.44
N PRO A 43 16.08 6.13 6.80
CA PRO A 43 16.55 4.81 6.36
C PRO A 43 15.64 3.64 6.77
N GLY A 44 15.05 3.67 7.97
CA GLY A 44 14.14 2.63 8.45
C GLY A 44 12.82 2.59 7.66
N PHE A 45 12.25 3.76 7.38
CA PHE A 45 11.07 3.87 6.51
C PHE A 45 11.39 3.41 5.08
N THR A 46 12.56 3.78 4.56
CA THR A 46 12.97 3.41 3.21
C THR A 46 13.16 1.89 3.08
N ALA A 47 13.83 1.26 4.05
CA ALA A 47 13.97 -0.20 4.10
C ALA A 47 12.60 -0.89 4.15
N HIS A 48 11.68 -0.35 4.96
CA HIS A 48 10.29 -0.80 4.97
C HIS A 48 9.63 -0.72 3.60
N GLN A 49 9.74 0.40 2.87
CA GLN A 49 9.11 0.56 1.55
C GLN A 49 9.62 -0.45 0.52
N ILE A 50 10.90 -0.83 0.57
CA ILE A 50 11.47 -1.86 -0.31
C ILE A 50 10.82 -3.21 -0.02
N CYS A 51 10.75 -3.62 1.25
CA CYS A 51 10.09 -4.87 1.65
C CYS A 51 8.59 -4.86 1.33
N PHE A 52 7.94 -3.71 1.52
CA PHE A 52 6.53 -3.51 1.22
C PHE A 52 6.27 -3.67 -0.28
N PHE A 53 7.11 -3.10 -1.15
CA PHE A 53 7.00 -3.24 -2.61
C PHE A 53 6.96 -4.71 -3.04
N PHE A 54 7.95 -5.51 -2.63
CA PHE A 54 8.02 -6.92 -3.03
C PHE A 54 6.84 -7.73 -2.48
N SER A 55 6.41 -7.44 -1.26
CA SER A 55 5.28 -8.13 -0.63
C SER A 55 3.96 -7.80 -1.33
N MET A 56 3.70 -6.53 -1.64
CA MET A 56 2.49 -6.11 -2.33
C MET A 56 2.49 -6.57 -3.80
N ALA A 57 3.64 -6.57 -4.46
CA ALA A 57 3.78 -7.11 -5.81
C ALA A 57 3.44 -8.61 -5.85
N TYR A 58 3.96 -9.39 -4.89
CA TYR A 58 3.60 -10.81 -4.76
C TYR A 58 2.08 -10.99 -4.57
N CYS A 59 1.49 -10.29 -3.59
CA CYS A 59 0.06 -10.35 -3.32
C CYS A 59 -0.78 -9.98 -4.55
N ALA A 60 -0.43 -8.89 -5.24
CA ALA A 60 -1.13 -8.41 -6.41
C ALA A 60 -1.06 -9.38 -7.59
N VAL A 61 0.13 -9.93 -7.90
CA VAL A 61 0.31 -10.88 -9.00
C VAL A 61 -0.52 -12.15 -8.76
N ILE A 62 -0.37 -12.75 -7.58
CA ILE A 62 -1.12 -13.97 -7.22
C ILE A 62 -2.63 -13.69 -7.16
N GLY A 63 -3.01 -12.58 -6.53
CA GLY A 63 -4.38 -12.11 -6.42
C GLY A 63 -5.06 -11.92 -7.76
N CYS A 64 -4.45 -11.14 -8.66
CA CYS A 64 -4.98 -10.90 -10.00
C CYS A 64 -5.04 -12.18 -10.83
N TRP A 65 -4.01 -13.02 -10.77
CA TRP A 65 -4.02 -14.31 -11.49
C TRP A 65 -5.16 -15.21 -11.00
N LEU A 66 -5.34 -15.35 -9.69
CA LEU A 66 -6.46 -16.09 -9.13
C LEU A 66 -7.79 -15.44 -9.50
N TRP A 67 -7.94 -14.12 -9.34
CA TRP A 67 -9.20 -13.44 -9.60
C TRP A 67 -9.66 -13.56 -11.06
N ALA A 68 -8.73 -13.54 -12.02
CA ALA A 68 -9.03 -13.66 -13.44
C ALA A 68 -9.39 -15.10 -13.88
N ASN A 69 -8.88 -16.11 -13.19
CA ASN A 69 -8.97 -17.52 -13.62
C ASN A 69 -9.98 -18.34 -12.79
N ARG A 70 -10.92 -17.70 -12.09
CA ARG A 70 -11.82 -18.40 -11.16
C ARG A 70 -13.29 -18.19 -11.54
N ALA A 71 -13.96 -19.30 -11.82
CA ALA A 71 -15.41 -19.41 -11.83
C ALA A 71 -15.81 -20.29 -10.64
N HIS A 72 -16.67 -19.77 -9.75
CA HIS A 72 -17.15 -20.52 -8.59
C HIS A 72 -18.64 -20.29 -8.37
N ASP A 73 -19.34 -21.35 -7.97
CA ASP A 73 -20.71 -21.28 -7.48
C ASP A 73 -20.79 -20.63 -6.08
N LEU A 74 -21.99 -20.33 -5.60
CA LEU A 74 -22.19 -19.58 -4.35
C LEU A 74 -21.65 -20.34 -3.11
N LYS A 75 -21.65 -21.67 -3.13
CA LYS A 75 -21.20 -22.49 -2.00
C LYS A 75 -19.68 -22.50 -1.89
N ASP A 76 -19.00 -22.59 -3.04
CA ASP A 76 -17.55 -22.51 -3.13
C ASP A 76 -16.99 -21.14 -2.72
N ARG A 77 -17.75 -20.06 -2.91
CA ARG A 77 -17.27 -18.72 -2.52
C ARG A 77 -17.14 -18.52 -1.00
N VAL A 78 -17.94 -19.21 -0.19
CA VAL A 78 -17.92 -19.05 1.27
C VAL A 78 -17.02 -20.08 1.94
N TYR A 79 -17.16 -21.35 1.54
CA TYR A 79 -16.52 -22.49 2.21
C TYR A 79 -15.58 -23.30 1.30
N GLY A 80 -15.42 -22.89 0.04
CA GLY A 80 -14.58 -23.58 -0.92
C GLY A 80 -13.11 -23.54 -0.50
N HIS A 81 -12.49 -24.71 -0.46
CA HIS A 81 -11.06 -24.80 -0.19
C HIS A 81 -10.28 -24.43 -1.46
N LEU A 82 -9.46 -23.37 -1.35
CA LEU A 82 -8.59 -22.95 -2.44
C LEU A 82 -7.17 -22.77 -1.90
N ARG A 83 -6.33 -23.79 -2.07
CA ARG A 83 -4.95 -23.82 -1.56
C ARG A 83 -4.14 -22.55 -1.92
N PRO A 84 -4.18 -22.02 -3.16
CA PRO A 84 -3.49 -20.77 -3.47
C PRO A 84 -4.01 -19.54 -2.71
N ALA A 85 -5.32 -19.43 -2.48
CA ALA A 85 -5.88 -18.35 -1.67
C ALA A 85 -5.53 -18.51 -0.20
N ASN A 86 -5.45 -19.75 0.28
CA ASN A 86 -4.97 -20.05 1.63
C ASN A 86 -3.52 -19.60 1.83
N LEU A 87 -2.64 -19.92 0.88
CA LEU A 87 -1.24 -19.45 0.87
C LEU A 87 -1.15 -17.91 0.83
N LEU A 88 -2.02 -17.25 0.06
CA LEU A 88 -2.11 -15.80 0.04
C LEU A 88 -2.51 -15.24 1.42
N CYS A 89 -3.47 -15.86 2.11
CA CYS A 89 -3.85 -15.49 3.48
C CYS A 89 -2.73 -15.73 4.50
N GLU A 90 -2.03 -16.87 4.42
CA GLU A 90 -0.87 -17.16 5.27
C GLU A 90 0.22 -16.11 5.10
N PHE A 91 0.57 -15.79 3.84
CA PHE A 91 1.55 -14.75 3.52
C PHE A 91 1.08 -13.37 4.01
N ASN A 92 -0.16 -12.98 3.74
CA ASN A 92 -0.67 -11.67 4.17
C ASN A 92 -0.68 -11.58 5.70
N CYS A 93 -1.10 -12.64 6.41
CA CYS A 93 -1.03 -12.65 7.87
C CYS A 93 0.40 -12.46 8.39
N ALA A 94 1.38 -13.18 7.82
CA ALA A 94 2.79 -13.02 8.17
C ALA A 94 3.29 -11.59 7.88
N PHE A 95 2.92 -11.04 6.72
CA PHE A 95 3.27 -9.67 6.33
C PHE A 95 2.67 -8.62 7.27
N GLN A 96 1.39 -8.72 7.63
CA GLN A 96 0.73 -7.75 8.52
C GLN A 96 1.32 -7.76 9.93
N ILE A 97 1.78 -8.91 10.42
CA ILE A 97 2.50 -8.99 11.69
C ILE A 97 3.84 -8.24 11.60
N TYR A 98 4.61 -8.48 10.53
CA TYR A 98 5.83 -7.72 10.26
C TYR A 98 5.56 -6.22 10.18
N ASP A 99 4.58 -5.81 9.38
CA ASP A 99 4.28 -4.41 9.10
C ASP A 99 3.79 -3.70 10.36
N LEU A 100 2.95 -4.35 11.16
CA LEU A 100 2.52 -3.84 12.46
C LEU A 100 3.70 -3.61 13.41
N ILE A 101 4.61 -4.59 13.54
CA ILE A 101 5.80 -4.46 14.40
C ILE A 101 6.67 -3.30 13.92
N VAL A 102 6.99 -3.24 12.63
CA VAL A 102 7.82 -2.18 12.06
C VAL A 102 7.14 -0.81 12.19
N SER A 103 5.83 -0.73 11.97
CA SER A 103 5.04 0.49 12.12
C SER A 103 5.03 1.00 13.56
N LEU A 104 5.09 0.10 14.55
CA LEU A 104 5.25 0.47 15.95
C LEU A 104 6.66 0.93 16.29
N LEU A 105 7.69 0.31 15.69
CA LEU A 105 9.10 0.61 15.97
C LEU A 105 9.63 1.87 15.25
N VAL A 106 9.17 2.14 14.03
CA VAL A 106 9.62 3.26 13.20
C VAL A 106 8.66 4.44 13.36
N PRO A 107 9.07 5.56 14.01
CA PRO A 107 8.15 6.64 14.37
C PRO A 107 7.38 7.25 13.18
N THR A 108 8.00 7.33 12.01
CA THR A 108 7.36 7.88 10.80
C THR A 108 6.27 6.98 10.20
N LEU A 109 6.21 5.71 10.61
CA LEU A 109 5.16 4.78 10.21
C LEU A 109 3.99 4.73 11.20
N ARG A 110 4.20 5.21 12.43
CA ARG A 110 3.28 5.09 13.58
C ARG A 110 2.06 6.02 13.48
N HIS A 111 1.20 5.77 12.50
CA HIS A 111 -0.06 6.47 12.33
C HIS A 111 -1.22 5.56 12.69
N PHE A 112 -2.20 6.10 13.42
CA PHE A 112 -3.30 5.32 13.99
C PHE A 112 -4.11 4.58 12.93
N ASP A 113 -4.45 5.26 11.83
CA ASP A 113 -5.22 4.70 10.72
C ASP A 113 -4.51 3.49 10.08
N ARG A 114 -3.19 3.58 9.90
CA ARG A 114 -2.36 2.47 9.41
C ARG A 114 -2.29 1.32 10.41
N ILE A 115 -1.97 1.60 11.67
CA ILE A 115 -1.88 0.57 12.72
C ILE A 115 -3.20 -0.20 12.86
N ALA A 116 -4.33 0.52 12.89
CA ALA A 116 -5.65 -0.08 12.94
C ALA A 116 -5.92 -0.94 11.70
N HIS A 117 -5.59 -0.44 10.51
CA HIS A 117 -5.71 -1.18 9.26
C HIS A 117 -4.91 -2.49 9.28
N HIS A 118 -3.62 -2.44 9.60
CA HIS A 118 -2.74 -3.62 9.61
C HIS A 118 -3.17 -4.65 10.66
N THR A 119 -3.61 -4.18 11.84
CA THR A 119 -4.13 -5.06 12.89
C THR A 119 -5.38 -5.80 12.42
N VAL A 120 -6.35 -5.08 11.85
CA VAL A 120 -7.60 -5.68 11.37
C VAL A 120 -7.30 -6.61 10.17
N ALA A 121 -6.52 -6.16 9.20
CA ALA A 121 -6.15 -6.98 8.03
C ALA A 121 -5.44 -8.27 8.44
N GLY A 122 -4.51 -8.20 9.41
CA GLY A 122 -3.82 -9.37 9.95
C GLY A 122 -4.74 -10.37 10.65
N ILE A 123 -5.69 -9.89 11.47
CA ILE A 123 -6.70 -10.74 12.11
C ILE A 123 -7.59 -11.41 11.06
N LEU A 124 -8.04 -10.66 10.06
CA LEU A 124 -8.86 -11.20 8.97
C LEU A 124 -8.10 -12.25 8.15
N ALA A 125 -6.83 -12.01 7.85
CA ALA A 125 -5.99 -12.98 7.15
C ALA A 125 -5.80 -14.24 8.00
N TYR A 126 -5.57 -14.08 9.30
CA TYR A 126 -5.46 -15.19 10.26
C TYR A 126 -6.71 -16.07 10.25
N TRP A 127 -7.89 -15.48 10.42
CA TRP A 127 -9.15 -16.23 10.41
C TRP A 127 -9.44 -16.89 9.06
N SER A 128 -9.17 -16.17 7.97
CA SER A 128 -9.39 -16.71 6.61
C SER A 128 -8.58 -17.98 6.38
N TYR A 129 -7.29 -17.99 6.75
CA TYR A 129 -6.45 -19.18 6.56
C TYR A 129 -6.77 -20.27 7.60
N LYS A 130 -6.97 -19.91 8.87
CA LYS A 130 -7.15 -20.87 9.96
C LYS A 130 -8.45 -21.65 9.83
N TYR A 131 -9.53 -20.98 9.46
CA TYR A 131 -10.87 -21.55 9.36
C TYR A 131 -11.31 -21.83 7.93
N HIS A 132 -10.45 -21.58 6.94
CA HIS A 132 -10.77 -21.67 5.50
C HIS A 132 -12.03 -20.88 5.13
N LEU A 133 -12.19 -19.73 5.78
CA LEU A 133 -13.39 -18.91 5.70
C LEU A 133 -13.22 -17.84 4.64
N LEU A 134 -14.17 -17.74 3.70
CA LEU A 134 -14.26 -16.64 2.72
C LEU A 134 -12.98 -16.52 1.85
N LEU A 135 -12.30 -17.64 1.59
CA LEU A 135 -11.07 -17.71 0.80
C LEU A 135 -11.23 -17.17 -0.63
N TYR A 136 -12.44 -17.23 -1.20
CA TYR A 136 -12.70 -16.59 -2.49
C TYR A 136 -12.53 -15.06 -2.42
N TYR A 137 -13.11 -14.44 -1.39
CA TYR A 137 -13.05 -12.99 -1.21
C TYR A 137 -11.68 -12.52 -0.74
N SER A 138 -10.93 -13.39 -0.06
CA SER A 138 -9.56 -13.10 0.36
C SER A 138 -8.63 -12.86 -0.84
N ILE A 139 -8.89 -13.49 -2.00
CA ILE A 139 -8.17 -13.22 -3.26
C ILE A 139 -8.25 -11.74 -3.64
N PHE A 140 -9.45 -11.17 -3.55
CA PHE A 140 -9.65 -9.76 -3.86
C PHE A 140 -9.06 -8.87 -2.78
N PHE A 141 -9.45 -9.09 -1.52
CA PHE A 141 -9.11 -8.20 -0.41
C PHE A 141 -7.61 -8.19 -0.06
N PHE A 142 -6.93 -9.33 -0.18
CA PHE A 142 -5.50 -9.48 0.13
C PHE A 142 -4.60 -9.52 -1.10
N GLY A 143 -5.17 -9.51 -2.31
CA GLY A 143 -4.43 -9.66 -3.55
C GLY A 143 -4.73 -8.53 -4.53
N VAL A 144 -5.88 -8.59 -5.22
CA VAL A 144 -6.25 -7.60 -6.26
C VAL A 144 -6.22 -6.16 -5.72
N SER A 145 -6.67 -5.97 -4.49
CA SER A 145 -6.67 -4.67 -3.85
C SER A 145 -5.25 -4.06 -3.75
N GLU A 146 -4.20 -4.88 -3.67
CA GLU A 146 -2.81 -4.43 -3.48
C GLU A 146 -2.14 -3.89 -4.74
N VAL A 147 -2.79 -3.99 -5.91
CA VAL A 147 -2.28 -3.44 -7.17
C VAL A 147 -1.97 -1.94 -7.05
N SER A 148 -2.83 -1.16 -6.39
CA SER A 148 -2.56 0.27 -6.18
C SER A 148 -1.37 0.49 -5.24
N SER A 149 -1.17 -0.39 -4.24
CA SER A 149 -0.12 -0.28 -3.23
C SER A 149 1.28 -0.37 -3.83
N ILE A 150 1.45 -1.11 -4.92
CA ILE A 150 2.72 -1.18 -5.68
C ILE A 150 3.16 0.21 -6.12
N PHE A 151 2.25 1.02 -6.66
CA PHE A 151 2.60 2.37 -7.11
C PHE A 151 2.82 3.32 -5.93
N LEU A 152 2.08 3.12 -4.83
CA LEU A 152 2.28 3.88 -3.60
C LEU A 152 3.70 3.69 -3.04
N THR A 153 4.26 2.48 -3.09
CA THR A 153 5.62 2.24 -2.58
C THR A 153 6.66 3.06 -3.32
N PHE A 154 6.53 3.23 -4.64
CA PHE A 154 7.40 4.12 -5.41
C PHE A 154 7.25 5.58 -4.97
N VAL A 155 6.01 6.06 -4.83
CA VAL A 155 5.73 7.44 -4.39
C VAL A 155 6.36 7.72 -3.03
N GLU A 156 6.20 6.81 -2.06
CA GLU A 156 6.79 6.94 -0.73
C GLU A 156 8.32 6.81 -0.77
N PHE A 157 8.88 5.93 -1.61
CA PHE A 157 10.32 5.80 -1.78
C PHE A 157 10.96 7.09 -2.30
N PHE A 158 10.40 7.70 -3.35
CA PHE A 158 10.94 8.96 -3.91
C PHE A 158 10.82 10.16 -2.96
N LYS A 159 9.91 10.12 -1.97
CA LYS A 159 9.84 11.16 -0.92
C LYS A 159 11.07 11.17 -0.02
N GLU A 160 11.67 10.00 0.19
CA GLU A 160 12.86 9.84 1.05
C GLU A 160 14.16 10.24 0.35
N PHE A 161 14.15 10.33 -0.99
CA PHE A 161 15.29 10.74 -1.81
C PHE A 161 14.94 11.93 -2.72
N PRO A 162 14.95 13.17 -2.19
CA PRO A 162 14.62 14.36 -2.98
C PRO A 162 15.49 14.53 -4.23
N SER A 163 16.77 14.15 -4.17
CA SER A 163 17.69 14.23 -5.30
C SER A 163 17.32 13.32 -6.48
N LEU A 164 16.61 12.22 -6.22
CA LEU A 164 16.19 11.29 -7.28
C LEU A 164 14.96 11.78 -8.05
N ARG A 165 14.14 12.66 -7.44
CA ARG A 165 12.97 13.24 -8.11
C ARG A 165 13.21 14.64 -8.68
N ASP A 166 14.41 15.18 -8.47
CA ASP A 166 14.84 16.43 -9.06
C ASP A 166 14.92 16.27 -10.58
N GLN A 167 14.14 17.09 -11.30
CA GLN A 167 14.00 16.99 -12.75
C GLN A 167 15.28 17.42 -13.48
N ASP A 168 16.06 18.33 -12.89
CA ASP A 168 17.29 18.85 -13.49
C ASP A 168 18.43 17.85 -13.31
N LEU A 169 18.45 17.12 -12.20
CA LEU A 169 19.46 16.09 -11.93
C LEU A 169 19.12 14.73 -12.56
N ASN A 170 17.86 14.29 -12.48
CA ASN A 170 17.43 12.94 -12.85
C ASN A 170 16.06 12.95 -13.56
N PRO A 171 15.98 13.42 -14.81
CA PRO A 171 14.71 13.62 -15.53
C PRO A 171 13.90 12.32 -15.67
N PHE A 172 14.57 11.19 -15.91
CA PHE A 172 13.91 9.89 -16.00
C PHE A 172 13.25 9.47 -14.68
N LEU A 173 13.95 9.57 -13.56
CA LEU A 173 13.43 9.17 -12.25
C LEU A 173 12.33 10.12 -11.75
N SER A 174 12.44 11.41 -12.06
CA SER A 174 11.38 12.39 -11.81
C SER A 174 10.08 12.01 -12.55
N GLN A 175 10.18 11.61 -13.83
CA GLN A 175 9.03 11.11 -14.58
C GLN A 175 8.47 9.80 -14.01
N VAL A 176 9.32 8.85 -13.59
CA VAL A 176 8.85 7.61 -12.96
C VAL A 176 8.04 7.90 -11.70
N ASN A 177 8.50 8.83 -10.85
CA ASN A 177 7.75 9.25 -9.67
C ASN A 177 6.39 9.86 -10.04
N GLU A 178 6.35 10.75 -11.03
CA GLU A 178 5.10 11.41 -11.43
C GLU A 178 4.09 10.44 -12.06
N HIS A 179 4.55 9.50 -12.89
CA HIS A 179 3.72 8.42 -13.40
C HIS A 179 3.22 7.52 -12.26
N SER A 180 4.08 7.18 -11.30
CA SER A 180 3.69 6.36 -10.13
C SER A 180 2.61 7.04 -9.30
N ARG A 181 2.71 8.35 -9.07
CA ARG A 181 1.67 9.13 -8.37
C ARG A 181 0.34 9.10 -9.11
N THR A 182 0.39 9.27 -10.43
CA THR A 182 -0.80 9.24 -11.29
C THR A 182 -1.45 7.85 -11.29
N MET A 183 -0.66 6.80 -11.50
CA MET A 183 -1.12 5.41 -11.50
C MET A 183 -1.67 5.00 -10.14
N PHE A 184 -1.00 5.36 -9.04
CA PHE A 184 -1.50 5.15 -7.69
C PHE A 184 -2.90 5.76 -7.52
N ALA A 185 -3.07 7.03 -7.86
CA ALA A 185 -4.34 7.72 -7.71
C ALA A 185 -5.46 7.07 -8.55
N VAL A 186 -5.20 6.79 -9.83
CA VAL A 186 -6.17 6.17 -10.74
C VAL A 186 -6.57 4.77 -10.24
N LEU A 187 -5.59 3.92 -9.93
CA LEU A 187 -5.84 2.54 -9.51
C LEU A 187 -6.48 2.48 -8.12
N PHE A 188 -6.09 3.37 -7.20
CA PHE A 188 -6.73 3.44 -5.89
C PHE A 188 -8.22 3.78 -6.02
N ILE A 189 -8.57 4.79 -6.82
CA ILE A 189 -9.98 5.14 -7.02
C ILE A 189 -10.73 3.99 -7.71
N ALA A 190 -10.19 3.45 -8.81
CA ALA A 190 -10.84 2.38 -9.56
C ALA A 190 -11.05 1.11 -8.71
N ILE A 191 -9.99 0.64 -8.03
CA ILE A 191 -10.01 -0.64 -7.32
C ILE A 191 -10.59 -0.48 -5.91
N ARG A 192 -10.13 0.49 -5.11
CA ARG A 192 -10.46 0.60 -3.67
C ARG A 192 -11.69 1.46 -3.40
N VAL A 193 -12.01 2.44 -4.25
CA VAL A 193 -13.19 3.32 -4.05
C VAL A 193 -14.40 2.85 -4.86
N VAL A 194 -14.21 2.33 -6.08
CA VAL A 194 -15.32 1.88 -6.93
C VAL A 194 -15.53 0.38 -6.87
N TYR A 195 -14.51 -0.42 -7.18
CA TYR A 195 -14.68 -1.87 -7.30
C TYR A 195 -14.80 -2.59 -5.95
N TRP A 196 -14.08 -2.13 -4.92
CA TRP A 196 -14.15 -2.70 -3.58
C TRP A 196 -15.55 -2.70 -2.97
N PRO A 197 -16.33 -1.59 -2.97
CA PRO A 197 -17.72 -1.64 -2.51
C PRO A 197 -18.59 -2.63 -3.28
N TYR A 198 -18.37 -2.78 -4.59
CA TYR A 198 -19.07 -3.78 -5.40
C TYR A 198 -18.78 -5.21 -4.91
N VAL A 199 -17.51 -5.56 -4.74
CA VAL A 199 -17.12 -6.89 -4.21
C VAL A 199 -17.58 -7.07 -2.77
N SER A 200 -17.52 -6.01 -1.95
CA SER A 200 -18.02 -6.02 -0.57
C SER A 200 -19.53 -6.30 -0.54
N MET A 201 -20.35 -5.71 -1.40
CA MET A 201 -21.79 -6.04 -1.45
C MET A 201 -22.02 -7.53 -1.70
N GLN A 202 -21.29 -8.13 -2.65
CA GLN A 202 -21.38 -9.57 -2.92
C GLN A 202 -20.93 -10.41 -1.72
N PHE A 203 -19.81 -10.03 -1.11
CA PHE A 203 -19.30 -10.62 0.13
C PHE A 203 -20.34 -10.58 1.25
N TRP A 204 -21.06 -9.46 1.41
CA TRP A 204 -22.12 -9.31 2.41
C TRP A 204 -23.29 -10.26 2.14
N PHE A 205 -23.78 -10.34 0.90
CA PHE A 205 -24.89 -11.23 0.57
C PHE A 205 -24.55 -12.70 0.81
N ASP A 206 -23.37 -13.14 0.36
CA ASP A 206 -22.92 -14.53 0.56
C ASP A 206 -22.70 -14.84 2.06
N SER A 207 -22.14 -13.89 2.82
CA SER A 207 -21.89 -14.06 4.27
C SER A 207 -23.19 -14.10 5.09
N LEU A 208 -24.15 -13.22 4.80
CA LEU A 208 -25.47 -13.24 5.44
C LEU A 208 -26.26 -14.48 5.06
N GLY A 209 -26.13 -14.93 3.80
CA GLY A 209 -26.66 -16.22 3.35
C GLY A 209 -26.07 -17.39 4.15
N ALA A 210 -24.77 -17.37 4.42
CA ALA A 210 -24.14 -18.40 5.25
C ALA A 210 -24.66 -18.38 6.69
N LEU A 211 -24.81 -17.21 7.31
CA LEU A 211 -25.34 -17.07 8.67
C LEU A 211 -26.79 -17.57 8.79
N THR A 212 -27.64 -17.20 7.85
CA THR A 212 -29.07 -17.56 7.87
C THR A 212 -29.32 -19.05 7.64
N ASN A 213 -28.44 -19.72 6.88
CA ASN A 213 -28.52 -21.15 6.61
C ASN A 213 -27.83 -22.04 7.67
N GLY A 214 -27.43 -21.48 8.83
CA GLY A 214 -26.78 -22.24 9.89
C GLY A 214 -25.32 -22.60 9.59
N GLY A 215 -24.62 -21.75 8.83
CA GLY A 215 -23.22 -21.93 8.47
C GLY A 215 -22.29 -22.05 9.68
N ALA A 216 -21.17 -22.75 9.49
CA ALA A 216 -20.11 -22.81 10.49
C ALA A 216 -19.50 -21.40 10.70
N HIS A 217 -19.06 -21.12 11.94
CA HIS A 217 -18.36 -19.89 12.36
C HIS A 217 -19.18 -18.58 12.35
N PRO A 218 -20.36 -18.53 13.01
CA PRO A 218 -21.21 -17.33 12.98
C PRO A 218 -20.58 -16.10 13.64
N VAL A 219 -19.75 -16.30 14.67
CA VAL A 219 -19.06 -15.21 15.37
C VAL A 219 -18.01 -14.59 14.46
N GLU A 220 -17.18 -15.42 13.84
CA GLU A 220 -16.10 -14.98 12.96
C GLU A 220 -16.66 -14.28 11.71
N ILE A 221 -17.69 -14.82 11.07
CA ILE A 221 -18.36 -14.17 9.94
C ILE A 221 -18.91 -12.79 10.35
N THR A 222 -19.56 -12.69 11.52
CA THR A 222 -20.07 -11.42 12.03
C THR A 222 -18.94 -10.40 12.25
N CYS A 223 -17.82 -10.83 12.83
CA CYS A 223 -16.65 -9.98 13.03
C CYS A 223 -16.03 -9.53 11.70
N VAL A 224 -15.96 -10.39 10.69
CA VAL A 224 -15.43 -10.04 9.35
C VAL A 224 -16.35 -9.02 8.68
N LEU A 225 -17.67 -9.15 8.80
CA LEU A 225 -18.64 -8.16 8.30
C LEU A 225 -18.45 -6.80 8.95
N LEU A 226 -18.31 -6.74 10.28
CA LEU A 226 -18.03 -5.49 11.00
C LEU A 226 -16.70 -4.86 10.57
N ALA A 227 -15.65 -5.68 10.44
CA ALA A 227 -14.35 -5.22 9.95
C ALA A 227 -14.44 -4.67 8.51
N ASN A 228 -15.26 -5.29 7.64
CA ASN A 228 -15.46 -4.83 6.27
C ASN A 228 -16.09 -3.42 6.20
N ILE A 229 -17.01 -3.07 7.11
CA ILE A 229 -17.52 -1.68 7.21
C ILE A 229 -16.37 -0.72 7.52
N GLY A 230 -15.60 -1.01 8.58
CA GLY A 230 -14.48 -0.16 9.00
C GLY A 230 -13.44 0.02 7.90
N LEU A 231 -13.03 -1.07 7.25
CA LEU A 231 -12.07 -1.04 6.15
C LEU A 231 -12.60 -0.29 4.93
N THR A 232 -13.89 -0.43 4.60
CA THR A 232 -14.52 0.30 3.47
C THR A 232 -14.59 1.80 3.75
N LEU A 233 -14.97 2.20 4.98
CA LEU A 233 -14.94 3.61 5.38
C LEU A 233 -13.52 4.19 5.31
N LEU A 234 -12.51 3.39 5.68
CA LEU A 234 -11.11 3.80 5.57
C LEU A 234 -10.68 3.98 4.10
N GLN A 235 -11.12 3.11 3.18
CA GLN A 235 -10.87 3.30 1.75
C GLN A 235 -11.46 4.62 1.25
N PHE A 236 -12.69 4.96 1.65
CA PHE A 236 -13.31 6.23 1.30
C PHE A 236 -12.57 7.41 1.92
N HIS A 237 -12.15 7.32 3.18
CA HIS A 237 -11.35 8.35 3.83
C HIS A 237 -10.09 8.66 3.04
N TRP A 238 -9.26 7.65 2.72
CA TRP A 238 -8.06 7.86 1.90
C TRP A 238 -8.38 8.32 0.48
N GLY A 239 -9.48 7.82 -0.11
CA GLY A 239 -10.00 8.30 -1.39
C GLY A 239 -10.30 9.80 -1.39
N THR A 240 -10.90 10.33 -0.33
CA THR A 240 -11.14 11.79 -0.21
C THR A 240 -9.85 12.59 -0.13
N ILE A 241 -8.80 12.05 0.52
CA ILE A 241 -7.48 12.71 0.59
C ILE A 241 -6.88 12.80 -0.82
N ILE A 242 -6.92 11.71 -1.58
CA ILE A 242 -6.43 11.67 -2.97
C ILE A 242 -7.18 12.65 -3.85
N LEU A 243 -8.53 12.67 -3.79
CA LEU A 243 -9.34 13.60 -4.57
C LEU A 243 -9.04 15.07 -4.24
N ARG A 244 -8.82 15.39 -2.96
CA ARG A 244 -8.41 16.73 -2.53
C ARG A 244 -7.04 17.13 -3.11
N GLN A 245 -6.08 16.20 -3.15
CA GLN A 245 -4.77 16.45 -3.74
C GLN A 245 -4.85 16.67 -5.25
N ILE A 246 -5.66 15.89 -5.96
CA ILE A 246 -5.93 16.08 -7.40
C ILE A 246 -6.57 17.44 -7.64
N HIS A 247 -7.62 17.77 -6.90
CA HIS A 247 -8.31 19.06 -7.02
C HIS A 247 -7.35 20.24 -6.78
N LYS A 248 -6.50 20.17 -5.75
CA LYS A 248 -5.48 21.19 -5.47
C LYS A 248 -4.55 21.38 -6.67
N LYS A 249 -4.06 20.30 -7.27
CA LYS A 249 -3.16 20.35 -8.43
C LYS A 249 -3.86 21.02 -9.64
N LEU A 250 -5.07 20.58 -9.97
CA LEU A 250 -5.86 21.13 -11.09
C LEU A 250 -6.22 22.62 -10.91
N CYS A 251 -6.51 23.05 -9.67
CA CYS A 251 -6.82 24.45 -9.40
C CYS A 251 -5.60 25.36 -9.43
N VAL A 252 -4.44 24.89 -8.99
CA VAL A 252 -3.18 25.65 -9.05
C VAL A 252 -2.74 25.83 -10.50
N ASP A 253 -2.77 24.76 -11.31
CA ASP A 253 -2.40 24.82 -12.74
C ASP A 253 -3.29 25.78 -13.55
N ARG A 254 -4.53 26.02 -13.11
CA ARG A 254 -5.46 26.96 -13.74
C ARG A 254 -5.15 28.43 -13.41
N ARG A 255 -4.47 28.71 -12.29
CA ARG A 255 -4.20 30.09 -11.83
C ARG A 255 -2.86 30.64 -12.33
N LEU A 256 -1.97 29.81 -12.86
CA LEU A 256 -0.69 30.26 -13.39
C LEU A 256 -0.85 30.82 -14.81
N PRO A 257 -0.40 32.07 -15.08
CA PRO A 257 -0.33 32.59 -16.44
C PRO A 257 0.65 31.75 -17.29
N VAL A 258 0.45 31.75 -18.60
CA VAL A 258 1.09 30.79 -19.55
C VAL A 258 2.62 30.85 -19.49
N ASP A 259 3.17 32.02 -19.20
CA ASP A 259 4.60 32.30 -19.02
C ASP A 259 5.20 31.74 -17.71
N GLN A 260 4.38 31.45 -16.69
CA GLN A 260 4.82 30.88 -15.41
C GLN A 260 4.65 29.36 -15.31
N LYS A 261 3.99 28.73 -16.29
CA LYS A 261 3.78 27.28 -16.32
C LYS A 261 5.06 26.49 -16.58
N GLU A 262 6.04 27.09 -17.27
CA GLU A 262 7.32 26.44 -17.59
C GLU A 262 8.29 26.41 -16.39
N GLY A 263 8.11 27.28 -15.39
CA GLY A 263 8.99 27.37 -14.22
C GLY A 263 8.50 26.68 -12.93
N TYR A 264 7.24 26.19 -12.90
CA TYR A 264 6.59 25.73 -11.67
C TYR A 264 6.49 24.20 -11.49
N ALA A 265 7.13 23.43 -12.37
CA ALA A 265 7.03 21.96 -12.37
C ALA A 265 7.59 21.25 -11.12
N SER A 266 8.22 21.96 -10.17
CA SER A 266 8.74 21.40 -8.93
C SER A 266 7.92 21.82 -7.70
N ILE A 267 6.81 21.14 -7.42
CA ILE A 267 6.14 21.22 -6.11
C ILE A 267 6.76 20.16 -5.20
N ASP A 268 7.33 20.57 -4.07
CA ASP A 268 7.86 19.65 -3.08
C ASP A 268 6.72 18.95 -2.30
N GLY A 269 6.94 17.68 -1.97
CA GLY A 269 5.92 16.80 -1.37
C GLY A 269 5.50 17.12 0.07
N THR A 270 5.69 18.35 0.57
CA THR A 270 5.35 18.76 1.94
C THR A 270 4.12 19.67 2.04
N GLY A 271 3.65 20.23 0.92
CA GLY A 271 2.42 21.01 0.89
C GLY A 271 2.51 22.43 1.47
N PHE A 272 3.72 22.94 1.77
CA PHE A 272 3.97 24.34 2.10
C PHE A 272 4.67 25.06 0.93
N PRO A 273 4.35 26.34 0.66
CA PRO A 273 5.08 27.10 -0.35
C PRO A 273 6.54 27.32 0.11
N MET A 274 7.51 26.98 -0.74
CA MET A 274 8.86 27.49 -0.61
C MET A 274 8.80 29.01 -0.75
N HIS A 275 9.13 29.73 0.33
CA HIS A 275 9.55 31.12 0.20
C HIS A 275 10.81 31.11 -0.67
N SER A 276 10.70 31.56 -1.92
CA SER A 276 11.87 31.93 -2.70
C SER A 276 12.53 33.09 -1.97
N THR A 277 13.60 32.83 -1.23
CA THR A 277 14.52 33.90 -0.84
C THR A 277 15.28 34.30 -2.10
N HIS A 278 14.62 35.08 -2.96
CA HIS A 278 15.33 36.01 -3.82
C HIS A 278 16.02 37.00 -2.88
N LYS A 279 17.29 36.72 -2.58
CA LYS A 279 18.23 37.77 -2.20
C LYS A 279 18.29 38.71 -3.40
N GLU A 280 17.69 39.88 -3.27
CA GLU A 280 18.10 41.03 -4.07
C GLU A 280 19.53 41.35 -3.66
N ASP A 281 20.49 40.90 -4.48
CA ASP A 281 21.85 41.41 -4.45
C ASP A 281 21.82 42.83 -5.03
N THR A 282 21.64 43.80 -4.15
CA THR A 282 21.85 45.22 -4.47
C THR A 282 23.35 45.51 -4.38
N PRO A 283 24.03 45.90 -5.47
CA PRO A 283 25.44 46.25 -5.41
C PRO A 283 25.58 47.64 -4.78
N LEU A 284 26.11 47.71 -3.55
CA LEU A 284 26.53 48.97 -2.95
C LEU A 284 27.80 49.45 -3.67
N MET A 285 27.58 50.40 -4.57
CA MET A 285 28.60 51.22 -5.22
C MET A 285 29.55 51.85 -4.20
N HIS A 286 30.85 51.68 -4.50
CA HIS A 286 31.95 52.55 -4.13
C HIS A 286 31.56 54.04 -4.10
N LYS A 287 31.84 54.71 -2.98
CA LYS A 287 32.32 56.09 -3.01
C LYS A 287 33.64 56.15 -2.25
N MET A 288 34.69 56.50 -3.00
CA MET A 288 35.96 56.98 -2.48
C MET A 288 35.77 58.40 -1.94
N ASP A 289 36.45 58.65 -0.83
CA ASP A 289 36.99 59.88 -0.19
C ASP A 289 37.10 61.15 -1.07
N PRO A 290 37.19 62.35 -0.44
CA PRO A 290 38.36 62.77 0.34
C PRO A 290 38.18 62.83 1.86
#